data_AF-A0A1W9L4X4-F1
#
_entry.id   AF-A0A1W9L4X4-F1
#
_cell.length_a   1.000
_cell.length_b   1.000
_cell.length_c   1.000
_cell.angle_alpha   90.00
_cell.angle_beta   90.00
_cell.angle_gamma   90.00
#
_symmetry.space_group_name_H-M   'P 1'
#
loop_
_entity.id
_entity.type
_entity.pdbx_description
1 polymer ?
#
loop_
_entity_poly.entity_id
_entity_poly.type
_entity_poly.pdbx_seq_one_letter_code
_entity_poly.pdbx_strand_id
1 'polypeptide(L)'
;MDWQSLIIAIIAFLSIYLMFLLIRIFADMFIVGIALVGALAAYSIRGFDLYSSFRQGLEGFESLKKLLDFVGLGIPEQPDILGISIMVVIIVMGCLLVCLPFLPFSATYRQILGVEKLTRKEETRVRQWINEEIERNRDDERTRDEF
;
A
#
# COMPACT_ATOMS: atom_id res chain seq x y z
N MET A 1 -22.71 -27.45 32.48
CA MET A 1 -22.08 -26.29 31.81
C MET A 1 -23.16 -25.24 31.66
N ASP A 2 -23.01 -24.06 32.29
CA ASP A 2 -24.04 -23.02 32.21
C ASP A 2 -24.06 -22.39 30.81
N TRP A 3 -25.14 -22.63 30.08
CA TRP A 3 -25.36 -22.13 28.72
C TRP A 3 -25.21 -20.61 28.62
N GLN A 4 -25.55 -19.88 29.68
CA GLN A 4 -25.39 -18.43 29.75
C GLN A 4 -23.92 -18.00 29.64
N SER A 5 -23.02 -18.69 30.34
CA SER A 5 -21.58 -18.40 30.30
C SER A 5 -20.99 -18.66 28.91
N LEU A 6 -21.46 -19.71 28.23
CA LEU A 6 -21.05 -20.04 26.87
C LEU A 6 -21.53 -19.00 25.85
N ILE A 7 -22.77 -18.52 25.97
CA ILE A 7 -23.32 -17.48 25.09
C ILE A 7 -22.55 -16.16 25.26
N ILE A 8 -22.27 -15.76 26.50
CA ILE A 8 -21.50 -14.54 26.80
C ILE A 8 -20.08 -14.63 26.20
N ALA A 9 -19.43 -15.78 26.33
CA ALA A 9 -18.11 -16.01 25.75
C ALA A 9 -18.12 -15.91 24.21
N ILE A 10 -19.13 -16.49 23.55
CA ILE A 10 -19.29 -16.41 22.09
C ILE A 10 -19.51 -14.96 21.63
N ILE A 11 -20.37 -14.21 22.32
CA ILE A 11 -20.66 -12.81 21.99
C ILE A 11 -19.41 -11.94 22.17
N ALA A 12 -18.67 -12.12 23.28
CA ALA A 12 -17.42 -11.40 23.50
C ALA A 12 -16.39 -11.70 22.40
N PHE A 13 -16.25 -12.98 22.02
CA PHE A 13 -15.36 -13.39 20.93
C PHE A 13 -15.75 -12.76 19.58
N LEU A 14 -17.03 -12.83 19.22
CA LEU A 14 -17.56 -12.20 18.00
C LEU A 14 -17.35 -10.69 17.99
N SER A 15 -17.47 -10.03 19.14
CA SER A 15 -17.32 -8.57 19.26
C SER A 15 -15.86 -8.14 19.06
N ILE A 16 -14.92 -8.86 19.67
CA ILE A 16 -13.48 -8.63 19.48
C ILE A 16 -13.11 -8.88 18.02
N TYR A 17 -13.60 -9.97 17.43
CA TYR A 17 -13.34 -10.31 16.04
C TYR A 17 -13.89 -9.25 15.07
N LEU A 18 -15.12 -8.78 15.30
CA LEU A 18 -15.73 -7.73 14.49
C LEU A 18 -14.97 -6.41 14.60
N MET A 19 -14.55 -6.02 15.81
CA MET A 19 -13.76 -4.81 16.02
C MET A 19 -12.42 -4.88 15.28
N PHE A 20 -11.74 -6.03 15.34
CA PHE A 20 -10.51 -6.26 14.58
C PHE A 20 -10.73 -6.13 13.07
N LEU A 21 -11.81 -6.70 12.54
CA LEU A 21 -12.17 -6.62 11.13
C LEU A 21 -12.47 -5.19 10.69
N LEU A 22 -13.18 -4.41 11.53
CA LEU A 22 -13.46 -3.00 11.27
C LEU A 22 -12.20 -2.14 11.21
N ILE A 23 -11.27 -2.31 12.16
CA ILE A 23 -9.98 -1.61 12.17
C ILE A 23 -9.21 -1.89 10.87
N ARG A 24 -9.22 -3.15 10.42
CA ARG A 24 -8.54 -3.59 9.20
C ARG A 24 -9.11 -2.92 7.95
N ILE A 25 -10.43 -2.97 7.76
CA ILE A 25 -11.11 -2.30 6.63
C ILE A 25 -10.89 -0.79 6.67
N PHE A 26 -10.94 -0.20 7.87
CA PHE A 26 -10.70 1.24 8.05
C PHE A 26 -9.29 1.63 7.60
N ALA A 27 -8.26 0.87 8.00
CA ALA A 27 -6.88 1.13 7.60
C ALA A 27 -6.70 1.06 6.07
N ASP A 28 -7.30 0.06 5.41
CA ASP A 28 -7.24 -0.07 3.95
C ASP A 28 -7.94 1.10 3.25
N MET A 29 -9.14 1.48 3.69
CA MET A 29 -9.86 2.64 3.16
C MET A 29 -9.12 3.95 3.39
N PHE A 30 -8.44 4.08 4.53
CA PHE A 30 -7.66 5.27 4.87
C PHE A 30 -6.43 5.41 3.96
N ILE A 31 -5.71 4.31 3.71
CA ILE A 31 -4.57 4.29 2.78
C ILE A 31 -5.02 4.64 1.36
N VAL A 32 -6.14 4.07 0.89
CA VAL A 32 -6.73 4.40 -0.42
C VAL A 32 -7.13 5.88 -0.47
N GLY A 33 -7.73 6.41 0.59
CA GLY A 33 -8.07 7.83 0.70
C GLY A 33 -6.86 8.74 0.58
N ILE A 34 -5.77 8.43 1.30
CA ILE A 34 -4.52 9.18 1.21
C ILE A 34 -3.94 9.10 -0.22
N ALA A 35 -3.95 7.92 -0.84
CA ALA A 35 -3.48 7.76 -2.21
C ALA A 35 -4.30 8.60 -3.20
N LEU A 36 -5.62 8.66 -3.02
CA LEU A 36 -6.51 9.44 -3.88
C LEU A 36 -6.30 10.95 -3.70
N VAL A 37 -6.17 11.42 -2.45
CA VAL A 37 -5.83 12.82 -2.14
C VAL A 37 -4.45 13.18 -2.69
N GLY A 38 -3.45 12.30 -2.54
CA GLY A 38 -2.12 12.48 -3.08
C GLY A 38 -2.10 12.55 -4.61
N ALA A 39 -2.87 11.69 -5.28
CA ALA A 39 -3.01 11.70 -6.74
C ALA A 39 -3.71 12.99 -7.23
N LEU A 40 -4.76 13.43 -6.54
CA LEU A 40 -5.45 14.67 -6.85
C LEU A 40 -4.52 15.89 -6.66
N ALA A 41 -3.75 15.91 -5.57
CA ALA A 41 -2.76 16.94 -5.29
C ALA A 41 -1.64 16.97 -6.34
N ALA A 42 -1.15 15.81 -6.78
CA ALA A 42 -0.14 15.72 -7.82
C ALA A 42 -0.66 16.21 -9.19
N TYR A 43 -1.89 15.83 -9.55
CA TYR A 43 -2.52 16.27 -10.81
C TYR A 43 -2.80 17.78 -10.82
N SER A 44 -3.18 18.33 -9.67
CA SER A 44 -3.57 19.73 -9.55
C SER A 44 -2.40 20.72 -9.60
N ILE A 45 -1.15 20.27 -9.44
CA ILE A 45 0.06 21.10 -9.64
C ILE A 45 0.08 21.72 -11.05
N ARG A 46 -0.25 20.93 -12.08
CA ARG A 46 -0.30 21.40 -13.48
C ARG A 46 -1.68 21.90 -13.89
N GLY A 47 -2.74 21.29 -13.38
CA GLY A 47 -4.11 21.59 -13.81
C GLY A 47 -4.72 22.87 -13.23
N PHE A 48 -4.32 23.26 -12.02
CA PHE A 48 -4.92 24.38 -11.27
C PHE A 48 -3.90 25.44 -10.80
N ASP A 49 -2.67 25.40 -11.31
CA ASP A 49 -1.58 26.35 -11.00
C ASP A 49 -1.22 26.44 -9.48
N LEU A 50 -1.47 25.35 -8.75
CA LEU A 50 -1.20 25.24 -7.31
C LEU A 50 0.29 25.16 -6.95
N TYR A 51 1.17 25.22 -7.95
CA TYR A 51 2.62 25.19 -7.78
C TYR A 51 3.12 26.24 -6.77
N SER A 52 2.58 27.47 -6.85
CA SER A 52 2.96 28.56 -5.95
C SER A 52 2.56 28.28 -4.49
N SER A 53 1.35 27.75 -4.25
CA SER A 53 0.86 27.39 -2.93
C SER A 53 1.63 26.22 -2.33
N PHE A 54 1.93 25.19 -3.13
CA PHE A 54 2.77 24.07 -2.70
C PHE A 54 4.20 24.52 -2.39
N ARG A 55 4.79 25.38 -3.23
CA ARG A 55 6.12 25.98 -2.99
C ARG A 55 6.15 26.77 -1.68
N GLN A 56 5.17 27.64 -1.44
CA GLN A 56 5.09 28.40 -0.19
C GLN A 56 4.93 27.50 1.04
N GLY A 57 4.10 26.46 0.95
CA GLY A 57 3.98 25.46 2.01
C GLY A 57 5.31 24.76 2.29
N LEU A 58 6.01 24.36 1.23
CA LEU A 58 7.33 23.72 1.27
C LEU A 58 8.41 24.61 1.89
N GLU A 59 8.45 25.89 1.49
CA GLU A 59 9.38 26.89 2.05
C GLU A 59 9.10 27.19 3.53
N GLY A 60 7.84 27.04 3.98
CA GLY A 60 7.45 27.16 5.38
C GLY A 60 7.94 26.00 6.27
N PHE A 61 8.25 24.84 5.70
CA PHE A 61 8.82 23.70 6.43
C PHE A 61 10.35 23.76 6.42
N GLU A 62 10.92 24.45 7.41
CA GLU A 62 12.37 24.67 7.56
C GLU A 62 13.20 23.37 7.48
N SER A 63 12.69 22.28 8.06
CA SER A 63 13.32 20.96 8.04
C SER A 63 13.40 20.37 6.63
N LEU A 64 12.36 20.55 5.82
CA LEU A 64 12.32 20.02 4.46
C LEU A 64 13.19 20.85 3.53
N LYS A 65 13.20 22.18 3.72
CA LYS A 65 14.10 23.09 3.02
C LYS A 65 15.57 22.73 3.25
N LYS A 66 15.99 22.50 4.50
CA LYS A 66 17.35 22.05 4.82
C LYS A 66 17.71 20.72 4.15
N LEU A 67 16.75 19.80 4.06
CA LEU A 67 16.95 18.52 3.37
C LEU A 67 17.09 18.70 1.86
N LEU A 68 16.25 19.52 1.24
CA LEU A 68 16.32 19.88 -0.19
C LEU A 68 17.65 20.57 -0.52
N ASP A 69 18.06 21.55 0.29
CA ASP A 69 19.33 22.26 0.15
C ASP A 69 20.54 21.32 0.30
N PHE A 70 20.48 20.37 1.25
CA PHE A 70 21.52 19.35 1.44
C PHE A 70 21.65 18.40 0.24
N VAL A 71 20.53 18.03 -0.38
CA VAL A 71 20.50 17.17 -1.58
C VAL A 71 20.82 17.97 -2.86
N GLY A 72 20.95 19.30 -2.77
CA GLY A 72 21.20 20.18 -3.92
C GLY A 72 20.00 20.33 -4.85
N LEU A 73 18.80 19.97 -4.39
CA LEU A 73 17.56 20.10 -5.13
C LEU A 73 16.93 21.46 -4.81
N GLY A 74 17.23 22.47 -5.62
CA GLY A 74 16.51 23.74 -5.59
C GLY A 74 15.13 23.59 -6.21
N ILE A 75 14.07 24.01 -5.51
CA ILE A 75 12.74 24.09 -6.09
C ILE A 75 12.73 25.31 -7.03
N PRO A 76 12.54 25.13 -8.36
CA PRO A 76 12.60 26.24 -9.29
C PRO A 76 11.45 27.21 -9.05
N GLU A 77 11.68 28.49 -9.33
CA GLU A 77 10.66 29.52 -9.05
C GLU A 77 9.45 29.43 -9.96
N GLN A 78 9.65 28.89 -11.17
CA GLN A 78 8.63 28.66 -12.17
C GLN A 78 8.36 27.16 -12.31
N PRO A 79 7.12 26.77 -12.67
CA PRO A 79 6.74 25.37 -12.86
C PRO A 79 7.38 24.77 -14.12
N ASP A 80 8.65 24.37 -14.01
CA ASP A 80 9.30 23.53 -15.01
C ASP A 80 9.02 22.04 -14.75
N ILE A 81 9.18 21.18 -15.75
CA ILE A 81 8.98 19.72 -15.68
C ILE A 81 9.73 19.14 -14.48
N LEU A 82 10.97 19.59 -14.26
CA LEU A 82 11.80 19.15 -13.15
C LEU A 82 11.21 19.58 -11.79
N GLY A 83 10.77 20.84 -11.65
CA GLY A 83 10.15 21.32 -10.41
C GLY A 83 8.84 20.61 -10.07
N ILE A 84 8.00 20.36 -11.08
CA ILE A 84 6.77 19.59 -10.94
C ILE A 84 7.09 18.16 -10.50
N SER A 85 8.09 17.52 -11.10
CA SER A 85 8.50 16.16 -10.73
C SER A 85 8.97 16.07 -9.28
N ILE A 86 9.74 17.05 -8.80
CA ILE A 86 10.17 17.13 -7.39
C ILE A 86 8.96 17.26 -6.47
N MET A 87 8.02 18.16 -6.77
CA MET A 87 6.82 18.32 -5.95
C MET A 87 5.96 17.05 -5.89
N VAL A 88 5.80 16.36 -7.02
CA VAL A 88 5.08 15.08 -7.06
C VAL A 88 5.78 14.04 -6.18
N VAL A 89 7.11 13.93 -6.25
CA VAL A 89 7.88 13.02 -5.39
C VAL A 89 7.69 13.36 -3.92
N ILE A 90 7.72 14.64 -3.55
CA ILE A 90 7.51 15.08 -2.17
C ILE A 90 6.10 14.74 -1.69
N ILE A 91 5.06 14.98 -2.49
CA ILE A 91 3.68 14.63 -2.16
C ILE A 91 3.56 13.12 -1.94
N VAL A 92 4.10 12.31 -2.85
CA VAL A 92 4.09 10.85 -2.74
C VAL A 92 4.80 10.39 -1.47
N MET A 93 6.00 10.92 -1.18
CA MET A 93 6.74 10.60 0.03
C MET A 93 5.99 11.01 1.30
N GLY A 94 5.35 12.19 1.30
CA GLY A 94 4.51 12.65 2.39
C GLY A 94 3.33 11.71 2.63
N CYS A 95 2.62 11.32 1.57
CA CYS A 95 1.54 10.34 1.64
C CYS A 95 2.02 9.00 2.21
N LEU A 96 3.18 8.49 1.77
CA LEU A 96 3.76 7.26 2.30
C LEU A 96 4.08 7.36 3.79
N LEU A 97 4.64 8.48 4.24
CA LEU A 97 4.94 8.71 5.66
C LEU A 97 3.68 8.72 6.52
N VAL A 98 2.59 9.32 6.03
CA VAL A 98 1.30 9.30 6.74
C VAL A 98 0.70 7.89 6.77
N CYS A 99 0.91 7.08 5.74
CA CYS A 99 0.42 5.70 5.68
C CYS A 99 1.17 4.74 6.62
N LEU A 100 2.47 4.96 6.92
CA LEU A 100 3.30 4.08 7.75
C LEU A 100 2.64 3.54 9.03
N PRO A 101 2.03 4.35 9.91
CA PRO A 101 1.39 3.86 11.13
C PRO A 101 0.16 2.96 10.88
N PHE A 102 -0.46 3.04 9.70
CA PHE A 102 -1.66 2.27 9.33
C PHE A 102 -1.34 0.97 8.58
N LEU A 103 -0.15 0.88 7.96
CA LEU A 103 0.34 -0.30 7.26
C LEU A 103 0.25 -1.62 8.07
N PRO A 104 0.61 -1.69 9.37
CA PRO A 104 0.53 -2.97 10.10
C PRO A 104 -0.89 -3.49 10.29
N PHE A 105 -1.91 -2.63 10.11
CA PHE A 105 -3.32 -2.96 10.22
C PHE A 105 -3.98 -3.28 8.87
N SER A 106 -3.31 -2.93 7.75
CA SER A 106 -3.79 -3.19 6.40
C SER A 106 -3.77 -4.68 6.05
N ALA A 107 -4.87 -5.16 5.46
CA ALA A 107 -5.00 -6.52 4.96
C ALA A 107 -3.99 -6.80 3.86
N THR A 108 -4.02 -5.91 2.87
CA THR A 108 -3.27 -5.98 1.63
C THR A 108 -1.77 -5.91 1.91
N TYR A 109 -1.35 -5.05 2.83
CA TYR A 109 0.05 -4.90 3.18
C TYR A 109 0.62 -6.14 3.89
N ARG A 110 -0.14 -6.75 4.82
CA ARG A 110 0.25 -8.00 5.49
C ARG A 110 0.31 -9.19 4.54
N GLN A 111 -0.57 -9.23 3.54
CA GLN A 111 -0.59 -10.27 2.52
C GLN A 111 0.59 -10.12 1.56
N ILE A 112 0.93 -8.90 1.13
CA ILE A 112 2.07 -8.60 0.26
C ILE A 112 3.41 -8.89 0.95
N LEU A 113 3.55 -8.54 2.24
CA LEU A 113 4.75 -8.84 3.02
C LEU A 113 4.85 -10.30 3.50
N GLY A 114 3.86 -11.14 3.19
CA GLY A 114 3.84 -12.55 3.61
C GLY A 114 3.72 -12.74 5.13
N VAL A 115 3.29 -11.72 5.87
CA VAL A 115 3.04 -11.80 7.32
C VAL A 115 1.80 -12.65 7.60
N GLU A 116 0.80 -12.59 6.72
CA GLU A 116 -0.21 -13.65 6.60
C GLU A 116 0.38 -14.78 5.78
N LYS A 117 0.97 -15.78 6.45
CA LYS A 117 1.34 -17.04 5.81
C LYS A 117 0.10 -17.58 5.09
N LEU A 118 0.20 -17.81 3.77
CA LEU A 118 -0.65 -18.75 3.05
C LEU A 118 -0.87 -19.95 3.96
N THR A 119 -2.13 -20.32 4.20
CA THR A 119 -2.37 -21.51 5.01
C THR A 119 -1.62 -22.67 4.38
N ARG A 120 -1.05 -23.59 5.18
CA ARG A 120 -0.33 -24.78 4.65
C ARG A 120 -1.08 -25.47 3.50
N LYS A 121 -2.42 -25.44 3.53
CA LYS A 121 -3.29 -25.95 2.46
C LYS A 121 -3.15 -25.19 1.13
N GLU A 122 -3.06 -23.88 1.17
CA GLU A 122 -2.89 -23.04 -0.01
C GLU A 122 -1.47 -23.17 -0.57
N GLU A 123 -0.45 -23.23 0.30
CA GLU A 123 0.94 -23.50 -0.13
C GLU A 123 1.05 -24.87 -0.81
N THR A 124 0.43 -25.92 -0.25
CA THR A 124 0.39 -27.25 -0.87
C THR A 124 -0.35 -27.25 -2.20
N ARG A 125 -1.45 -26.50 -2.32
CA ARG A 125 -2.23 -26.40 -3.57
C ARG A 125 -1.41 -25.71 -4.67
N VAL A 126 -0.68 -24.64 -4.34
CA VAL A 126 0.20 -23.96 -5.30
C VAL A 126 1.36 -24.87 -5.72
N ARG A 127 1.96 -25.63 -4.79
CA ARG A 127 3.00 -26.62 -5.13
C ARG A 127 2.48 -27.74 -6.03
N GLN A 128 1.26 -28.24 -5.78
CA GLN A 128 0.64 -29.24 -6.66
C GLN A 128 0.41 -28.69 -8.06
N TRP A 129 -0.14 -27.48 -8.17
CA TRP A 129 -0.39 -26.85 -9.46
C TRP A 129 0.90 -26.63 -10.27
N ILE A 130 2.00 -26.20 -9.62
CA ILE A 130 3.30 -26.06 -10.28
C ILE A 130 3.83 -27.41 -10.78
N ASN A 131 3.70 -28.48 -9.98
CA ASN A 131 4.16 -29.80 -10.38
C ASN A 131 3.35 -30.35 -11.57
N GLU A 132 2.03 -30.18 -11.55
CA GLU A 132 1.14 -30.57 -12.65
C GLU A 132 1.50 -29.84 -13.95
N GLU A 133 1.83 -28.54 -13.89
CA GLU A 133 2.22 -27.76 -15.06
C GLU A 133 3.60 -28.16 -15.61
N ILE A 134 4.55 -28.54 -14.73
CA ILE A 134 5.86 -29.07 -15.12
C ILE A 134 5.73 -30.44 -15.79
N GLU A 135 4.87 -31.32 -15.27
CA GLU A 135 4.58 -32.62 -15.88
C GLU A 135 3.91 -32.43 -17.24
N ARG A 136 2.94 -31.54 -17.35
CA ARG A 136 2.25 -31.25 -18.61
C ARG A 136 3.21 -30.73 -19.68
N ASN A 137 4.11 -29.80 -19.33
CA ASN A 137 5.15 -29.33 -20.26
C ASN A 137 6.12 -30.43 -20.70
N ARG A 138 6.49 -31.35 -19.80
CA ARG A 138 7.37 -32.48 -20.15
C ARG A 138 6.71 -33.49 -21.08
N ASP A 139 5.43 -33.75 -20.88
CA ASP A 139 4.67 -34.66 -21.75
C ASP A 139 4.44 -34.03 -23.13
N ASP A 140 4.18 -32.73 -23.19
CA ASP A 140 4.09 -31.98 -24.45
C ASP A 140 5.43 -31.98 -25.20
N GLU A 141 6.57 -31.79 -24.52
CA GLU A 141 7.91 -31.90 -25.11
C GLU A 141 8.19 -33.30 -25.67
N ARG A 142 7.89 -34.36 -24.90
CA ARG A 142 8.06 -35.75 -25.36
C ARG A 142 7.22 -36.08 -26.59
N THR A 143 5.97 -35.63 -26.61
CA THR A 143 5.07 -35.88 -27.75
C THR A 143 5.54 -35.15 -29.01
N ARG A 144 6.26 -34.03 -28.84
CA ARG A 144 6.85 -33.27 -29.94
C ARG A 144 8.10 -33.91 -30.54
N ASP A 145 8.87 -34.65 -29.74
CA ASP A 145 10.07 -35.36 -30.20
C ASP A 145 9.76 -36.70 -30.89
N GLU A 146 8.53 -37.22 -30.75
CA GLU A 146 8.07 -38.46 -31.40
C GLU A 146 7.44 -38.26 -32.79
N PHE A 147 7.33 -37.01 -33.28
CA PHE A 147 6.85 -36.65 -34.62
C PHE A 147 7.93 -35.92 -35.44
#